data_AF-A0A2L2YSN3-F1
#
_entry.id   AF-A0A2L2YSN3-F1
#
_cell.length_a   1.000
_cell.length_b   1.000
_cell.length_c   1.000
_cell.angle_alpha   90.00
_cell.angle_beta   90.00
_cell.angle_gamma   90.00
#
_symmetry.space_group_name_H-M   'P 1'
#
loop_
_entity.id
_entity.type
_entity.pdbx_description
1 polymer ?
#
loop_
_entity_poly.entity_id
_entity_poly.type
_entity_poly.pdbx_seq_one_letter_code
_entity_poly.pdbx_strand_id
1 'polypeptide(L)'
;PVVSAIKVPIYNHADPALWFTMCESTFKLGCPKPITESETKYNHCVSYLPPETASLVRDILMNPDENDPYKQLKTELIKRSGESSNQEIRKLLQGEQIGDRKPTELLRVLKRRADTHQVPETLMLELFLQHLPAHVQTILAAITPLTLEKAAEVADRIMEVSPASLDAFF
;
A
#
# COMPACT_ATOMS: atom_id res chain seq x y z
N PRO A 1 41.86 -17.63 1.87
CA PRO A 1 40.93 -16.53 1.50
C PRO A 1 39.64 -16.64 2.32
N VAL A 2 39.34 -15.63 3.14
CA VAL A 2 38.06 -15.57 3.87
C VAL A 2 36.98 -15.33 2.83
N VAL A 3 36.12 -16.33 2.59
CA VAL A 3 34.91 -16.15 1.80
C VAL A 3 34.00 -15.25 2.61
N SER A 4 33.84 -13.99 2.19
CA SER A 4 32.91 -13.07 2.86
C SER A 4 31.50 -13.59 2.63
N ALA A 5 30.85 -14.07 3.68
CA ALA A 5 29.44 -14.43 3.63
C ALA A 5 28.65 -13.21 3.14
N ILE A 6 27.85 -13.40 2.09
CA ILE A 6 26.97 -12.36 1.57
C ILE A 6 26.00 -11.96 2.68
N LYS A 7 26.06 -10.70 3.08
CA LYS A 7 25.20 -10.16 4.13
C LYS A 7 23.99 -9.50 3.48
N VAL A 8 22.89 -10.25 3.40
CA VAL A 8 21.61 -9.71 2.95
C VAL A 8 21.15 -8.65 3.96
N PRO A 9 20.60 -7.51 3.53
CA PRO A 9 20.05 -6.51 4.43
C PRO A 9 18.87 -7.06 5.23
N ILE A 10 18.66 -6.49 6.42
CA ILE A 10 17.46 -6.76 7.22
C ILE A 10 16.22 -6.43 6.38
N TYR A 11 15.19 -7.27 6.46
CA TYR A 11 13.94 -7.08 5.73
C TYR A 11 13.29 -5.73 6.08
N ASN A 12 12.88 -4.98 5.05
CA ASN A 12 12.18 -3.72 5.22
C ASN A 12 10.67 -3.92 5.01
N HIS A 13 9.93 -3.95 6.12
CA HIS A 13 8.47 -4.09 6.10
C HIS A 13 7.76 -2.89 5.46
N ALA A 14 8.33 -1.69 5.59
CA ALA A 14 7.71 -0.47 5.07
C ALA A 14 7.87 -0.35 3.55
N ASP A 15 8.96 -0.90 3.00
CA ASP A 15 9.23 -0.89 1.56
C ASP A 15 9.93 -2.19 1.11
N PRO A 16 9.14 -3.25 0.82
CA PRO A 16 9.66 -4.51 0.30
C PRO A 16 10.37 -4.35 -1.05
N ALA A 17 9.95 -3.40 -1.89
CA ALA A 17 10.55 -3.18 -3.20
C ALA A 17 11.97 -2.60 -3.08
N LEU A 18 12.17 -1.66 -2.16
CA LEU A 18 13.50 -1.17 -1.80
C LEU A 18 14.39 -2.28 -1.23
N TRP A 19 13.86 -3.13 -0.35
CA TRP A 19 14.62 -4.26 0.19
C TRP A 19 15.13 -5.20 -0.91
N PHE A 20 14.28 -5.57 -1.88
CA PHE A 20 14.73 -6.38 -3.02
C PHE A 20 15.78 -5.67 -3.87
N THR A 21 15.66 -4.35 -4.05
CA THR A 21 16.67 -3.54 -4.76
C THR A 21 18.04 -3.58 -4.05
N MET A 22 18.03 -3.53 -2.72
CA MET A 22 19.24 -3.67 -1.90
C MET A 22 19.82 -5.09 -1.99
N CYS A 23 18.97 -6.12 -1.94
CA CYS A 23 19.39 -7.52 -2.10
C CYS A 23 20.06 -7.76 -3.46
N GLU A 24 19.47 -7.25 -4.54
CA GLU A 24 20.02 -7.34 -5.89
C GLU A 24 21.38 -6.67 -6.03
N SER A 25 21.59 -5.57 -5.32
CA SER A 25 22.89 -4.90 -5.26
C SER A 25 23.93 -5.78 -4.56
N THR A 26 23.56 -6.42 -3.44
CA THR A 26 24.43 -7.37 -2.74
C THR A 26 24.75 -8.59 -3.60
N PHE A 27 23.77 -9.14 -4.33
CA PHE A 27 23.98 -10.28 -5.22
C PHE A 27 24.97 -9.95 -6.36
N LYS A 28 24.91 -8.73 -6.89
CA LYS A 28 25.86 -8.25 -7.91
C LYS A 28 27.29 -8.12 -7.37
N LEU A 29 27.44 -7.79 -6.09
CA LEU A 29 28.73 -7.61 -5.41
C LEU A 29 29.27 -8.91 -4.77
N GLY A 30 28.62 -10.05 -4.99
CA GLY A 30 29.04 -11.34 -4.44
C GLY A 30 30.50 -11.67 -4.78
N CYS A 31 31.27 -12.13 -3.80
CA CYS A 31 32.67 -12.54 -3.93
C CYS A 31 32.78 -14.04 -3.66
N PRO A 32 33.45 -14.85 -4.52
CA PRO A 32 34.34 -14.45 -5.63
C PRO A 32 33.64 -14.11 -6.96
N LYS A 33 32.34 -14.36 -7.09
CA LYS A 33 31.55 -14.03 -8.29
C LYS A 33 30.12 -13.60 -7.91
N PRO A 34 29.44 -12.81 -8.77
CA PRO A 34 28.05 -12.44 -8.55
C PRO A 34 27.13 -13.65 -8.43
N ILE A 35 26.08 -13.50 -7.61
CA ILE A 35 24.98 -14.47 -7.57
C ILE A 35 24.02 -14.16 -8.72
N THR A 36 23.94 -15.06 -9.69
CA THR A 36 23.08 -14.92 -10.86
C THR A 36 21.88 -15.86 -10.83
N GLU A 37 22.07 -17.07 -10.31
CA GLU A 37 21.07 -18.14 -10.24
C GLU A 37 19.84 -17.77 -9.41
N SER A 38 18.66 -18.03 -9.97
CA SER A 38 17.38 -17.67 -9.35
C SER A 38 17.15 -18.40 -8.03
N GLU A 39 17.39 -19.72 -8.00
CA GLU A 39 17.26 -20.54 -6.79
C GLU A 39 18.16 -20.05 -5.64
N THR A 40 19.42 -19.72 -5.94
CA THR A 40 20.35 -19.19 -4.94
C THR A 40 19.86 -17.84 -4.38
N LYS A 41 19.36 -16.92 -5.22
CA LYS A 41 18.78 -15.65 -4.76
C LYS A 41 17.53 -15.86 -3.91
N TYR A 42 16.66 -16.76 -4.34
CA TYR A 42 15.45 -17.15 -3.60
C TYR A 42 15.81 -17.63 -2.20
N ASN A 43 16.72 -18.59 -2.07
CA ASN A 43 17.15 -19.14 -0.78
C ASN A 43 17.72 -18.07 0.15
N HIS A 44 18.53 -17.15 -0.40
CA HIS A 44 19.01 -16.00 0.36
C HIS A 44 17.85 -15.12 0.86
N CYS A 45 16.92 -14.71 -0.01
CA CYS A 45 15.80 -13.88 0.42
C CYS A 45 14.95 -14.58 1.50
N VAL A 46 14.59 -15.84 1.30
CA VAL A 46 13.76 -16.61 2.24
C VAL A 46 14.40 -16.69 3.62
N SER A 47 15.71 -16.90 3.71
CA SER A 47 16.42 -16.99 4.99
C SER A 47 16.41 -15.70 5.84
N TYR A 48 16.03 -14.56 5.25
CA TYR A 48 15.93 -13.26 5.92
C TYR A 48 14.49 -12.76 6.06
N LEU A 49 13.48 -13.53 5.63
CA LEU A 49 12.07 -13.17 5.81
C LEU A 49 11.63 -13.45 7.27
N PRO A 50 11.04 -12.45 7.95
CA PRO A 50 10.35 -12.68 9.22
C PRO A 50 9.17 -13.66 9.06
N PRO A 51 8.81 -14.44 10.10
CA PRO A 51 7.72 -15.41 10.04
C PRO A 51 6.38 -14.84 9.56
N GLU A 52 6.06 -13.60 9.98
CA GLU A 52 4.83 -12.90 9.61
C GLU A 52 4.81 -12.60 8.11
N THR A 53 5.94 -12.12 7.57
CA THR A 53 6.12 -11.85 6.15
C THR A 53 6.12 -13.13 5.32
N ALA A 54 6.81 -14.17 5.79
CA ALA A 54 6.83 -15.49 5.13
C ALA A 54 5.41 -16.09 5.05
N SER A 55 4.57 -15.83 6.05
CA SER A 55 3.18 -16.29 6.06
C SER A 55 2.32 -15.67 4.95
N LEU A 56 2.61 -14.43 4.52
CA LEU A 56 1.89 -13.76 3.40
C LEU A 56 2.09 -14.47 2.05
N VAL A 57 3.22 -15.16 1.88
CA VAL A 57 3.62 -15.85 0.65
C VAL A 57 3.83 -17.35 0.87
N ARG A 58 3.16 -17.94 1.88
CA ARG A 58 3.35 -19.33 2.28
C ARG A 58 3.22 -20.32 1.13
N ASP A 59 2.22 -20.15 0.28
CA ASP A 59 1.98 -20.97 -0.92
C ASP A 59 3.17 -20.90 -1.89
N ILE A 60 3.77 -19.72 -2.08
CA ILE A 60 4.95 -19.52 -2.91
C ILE A 60 6.17 -20.21 -2.29
N LEU A 61 6.30 -20.18 -0.96
CA LEU A 61 7.41 -20.84 -0.27
C LEU A 61 7.30 -22.37 -0.28
N MET A 62 6.07 -22.88 -0.19
CA MET A 62 5.78 -24.32 -0.19
C MET A 62 5.82 -24.94 -1.60
N ASN A 63 5.53 -24.14 -2.62
CA ASN A 63 5.52 -24.57 -4.01
C ASN A 63 6.13 -23.48 -4.91
N PRO A 64 7.46 -23.29 -4.85
CA PRO A 64 8.14 -22.26 -5.64
C PRO A 64 8.13 -22.62 -7.13
N ASP A 65 8.15 -21.61 -7.99
CA ASP A 65 8.30 -21.77 -9.45
C ASP A 65 9.60 -22.52 -9.78
N GLU A 66 9.53 -23.49 -10.70
CA GLU A 66 10.67 -24.34 -11.05
C GLU A 66 11.76 -23.60 -11.84
N ASN A 67 11.40 -22.54 -12.56
CA ASN A 67 12.30 -21.86 -13.50
C ASN A 67 12.87 -20.56 -12.92
N ASP A 68 12.04 -19.78 -12.23
CA ASP A 68 12.42 -18.47 -11.68
C ASP A 68 11.75 -18.18 -10.32
N PRO A 69 12.09 -18.97 -9.27
CA PRO A 69 11.50 -18.83 -7.93
C PRO A 69 11.76 -17.45 -7.30
N TYR A 70 12.90 -16.83 -7.59
CA TYR A 70 13.21 -15.48 -7.08
C TYR A 70 12.25 -14.43 -7.64
N LYS A 71 11.98 -14.46 -8.95
CA LYS A 71 11.09 -13.50 -9.59
C LYS A 71 9.67 -13.66 -9.05
N GLN A 72 9.18 -14.89 -8.93
CA GLN A 72 7.87 -15.17 -8.36
C GLN A 72 7.77 -14.64 -6.92
N LEU A 73 8.75 -14.97 -6.07
CA LEU A 73 8.81 -14.49 -4.69
C LEU A 73 8.80 -12.95 -4.63
N LYS A 74 9.64 -12.29 -5.43
CA LYS A 74 9.71 -10.82 -5.47
C LYS A 74 8.37 -10.19 -5.85
N THR A 75 7.77 -10.66 -6.94
CA THR A 75 6.51 -10.12 -7.45
C THR A 75 5.37 -10.31 -6.45
N GLU A 76 5.19 -11.53 -5.96
CA GLU A 76 4.08 -11.85 -5.06
C GLU A 76 4.27 -11.22 -3.67
N LEU A 77 5.49 -11.18 -3.15
CA LEU A 77 5.74 -10.58 -1.84
C LEU A 77 5.46 -9.07 -1.85
N ILE A 78 5.93 -8.35 -2.86
CA ILE A 78 5.65 -6.91 -3.00
C ILE A 78 4.15 -6.67 -3.13
N LYS A 79 3.49 -7.43 -4.01
CA LYS A 79 2.05 -7.31 -4.25
C LYS A 79 1.23 -7.55 -2.99
N ARG A 80 1.42 -8.69 -2.33
CA ARG A 80 0.63 -9.09 -1.16
C ARG A 80 0.91 -8.23 0.08
N SER A 81 2.15 -7.74 0.22
CA SER A 81 2.48 -6.76 1.26
C SER A 81 1.73 -5.44 1.04
N GLY A 82 1.65 -4.96 -0.21
CA GLY A 82 0.86 -3.79 -0.57
C GLY A 82 -0.64 -3.98 -0.34
N GLU A 83 -1.19 -5.14 -0.74
CA GLU A 83 -2.60 -5.48 -0.49
C GLU A 83 -2.93 -5.54 1.00
N SER A 84 -2.04 -6.15 1.81
CA SER A 84 -2.19 -6.20 3.27
C SER A 84 -2.21 -4.79 3.89
N SER A 85 -1.26 -3.92 3.50
CA SER A 85 -1.22 -2.53 3.96
C SER A 85 -2.49 -1.76 3.57
N ASN A 86 -2.96 -1.91 2.33
CA ASN A 86 -4.20 -1.29 1.85
C ASN A 86 -5.44 -1.76 2.65
N GLN A 87 -5.50 -3.04 3.02
CA GLN A 87 -6.57 -3.56 3.87
C GLN A 87 -6.51 -3.01 5.30
N GLU A 88 -5.31 -2.85 5.86
CA GLU A 88 -5.11 -2.26 7.18
C GLU A 88 -5.58 -0.80 7.20
N ILE A 89 -5.21 -0.01 6.20
CA ILE A 89 -5.67 1.38 6.05
C ILE A 89 -7.20 1.43 5.92
N ARG A 90 -7.80 0.57 5.08
CA ARG A 90 -9.27 0.47 4.95
C ARG A 90 -9.93 0.26 6.31
N LYS A 91 -9.43 -0.69 7.11
CA LYS A 91 -9.95 -0.96 8.46
C LYS A 91 -9.73 0.21 9.41
N LEU A 92 -8.56 0.84 9.36
CA LEU A 92 -8.19 1.98 10.20
C LEU A 92 -9.11 3.19 9.98
N LEU A 93 -9.51 3.41 8.73
CA LEU A 93 -10.32 4.56 8.34
C LEU A 93 -11.83 4.25 8.36
N GLN A 94 -12.25 2.98 8.33
CA GLN A 94 -13.67 2.58 8.27
C GLN A 94 -14.57 3.22 9.34
N GLY A 95 -14.04 3.49 10.54
CA GLY A 95 -14.80 4.08 11.64
C GLY A 95 -14.99 5.60 11.56
N GLU A 96 -14.32 6.28 10.63
CA GLU A 96 -14.45 7.73 10.45
C GLU A 96 -15.79 8.06 9.78
N GLN A 97 -16.55 8.98 10.37
CA GLN A 97 -17.83 9.43 9.83
C GLN A 97 -17.77 10.92 9.54
N ILE A 98 -18.32 11.38 8.42
CA ILE A 98 -18.31 12.82 8.12
C ILE A 98 -19.05 13.62 9.21
N GLY A 99 -20.25 13.20 9.61
CA GLY A 99 -21.06 13.99 10.57
C GLY A 99 -21.23 15.43 10.07
N ASP A 100 -21.13 16.39 10.98
CA ASP A 100 -21.27 17.83 10.67
C ASP A 100 -19.95 18.50 10.21
N ARG A 101 -18.86 17.73 10.07
CA ARG A 101 -17.55 18.30 9.72
C ARG A 101 -17.44 18.58 8.23
N LYS A 102 -16.61 19.55 7.88
CA LYS A 102 -16.31 19.81 6.47
C LYS A 102 -15.54 18.64 5.85
N PRO A 103 -15.82 18.25 4.59
CA PRO A 103 -15.00 17.32 3.83
C PRO A 103 -13.48 17.62 3.88
N THR A 104 -13.06 18.89 3.85
CA THR A 104 -11.63 19.24 4.01
C THR A 104 -11.06 18.90 5.39
N GLU A 105 -11.85 19.01 6.45
CA GLU A 105 -11.46 18.62 7.80
C GLU A 105 -11.37 17.10 7.94
N LEU A 106 -12.36 16.38 7.40
CA LEU A 106 -12.35 14.92 7.27
C LEU A 106 -11.07 14.45 6.58
N LEU A 107 -10.73 15.03 5.42
CA LEU A 107 -9.53 14.65 4.68
C LEU A 107 -8.25 14.81 5.52
N ARG A 108 -8.13 15.90 6.28
CA ARG A 108 -6.98 16.11 7.18
C ARG A 108 -6.89 15.02 8.25
N VAL A 109 -8.02 14.57 8.78
CA VAL A 109 -8.08 13.48 9.77
C VAL A 109 -7.67 12.15 9.12
N LEU A 110 -8.19 11.82 7.94
CA LEU A 110 -7.83 10.60 7.21
C LEU A 110 -6.33 10.56 6.92
N LYS A 111 -5.75 11.65 6.39
CA LYS A 111 -4.31 11.77 6.13
C LYS A 111 -3.48 11.59 7.41
N ARG A 112 -3.87 12.23 8.52
CA ARG A 112 -3.17 12.09 9.81
C ARG A 112 -3.19 10.66 10.33
N ARG A 113 -4.32 9.95 10.18
CA ARG A 113 -4.42 8.55 10.61
C ARG A 113 -3.60 7.61 9.73
N ALA A 114 -3.53 7.91 8.44
CA ALA A 114 -2.81 7.12 7.46
C ALA A 114 -1.32 7.46 7.35
N ASP A 115 -0.80 8.44 8.10
CA ASP A 115 0.53 9.03 7.93
C ASP A 115 1.69 8.02 8.04
N THR A 116 1.49 6.95 8.81
CA THR A 116 2.47 5.86 8.96
C THR A 116 2.46 4.84 7.83
N HIS A 117 1.45 4.88 6.96
CA HIS A 117 1.28 3.97 5.85
C HIS A 117 1.57 4.74 4.57
N GLN A 118 2.44 4.22 3.70
CA GLN A 118 2.71 4.85 2.39
C GLN A 118 1.50 4.67 1.47
N VAL A 119 0.43 5.43 1.70
CA VAL A 119 -0.84 5.23 1.02
C VAL A 119 -0.81 5.86 -0.36
N PRO A 120 -1.11 5.12 -1.43
CA PRO A 120 -1.29 5.70 -2.76
C PRO A 120 -2.38 6.77 -2.75
N GLU A 121 -2.15 7.90 -3.42
CA GLU A 121 -3.14 8.99 -3.50
C GLU A 121 -4.49 8.51 -4.06
N THR A 122 -4.45 7.58 -5.01
CA THR A 122 -5.66 6.97 -5.60
C THR A 122 -6.49 6.21 -4.57
N LEU A 123 -5.85 5.45 -3.67
CA LEU A 123 -6.54 4.76 -2.58
C LEU A 123 -7.06 5.78 -1.56
N MET A 124 -6.27 6.80 -1.23
CA MET A 124 -6.73 7.86 -0.31
C MET A 124 -7.95 8.61 -0.85
N LEU A 125 -7.99 8.88 -2.16
CA LEU A 125 -9.15 9.45 -2.84
C LEU A 125 -10.35 8.51 -2.79
N GLU A 126 -10.18 7.22 -3.10
CA GLU A 126 -11.25 6.22 -3.00
C GLU A 126 -11.86 6.20 -1.59
N LEU A 127 -11.02 6.11 -0.55
CA LEU A 127 -11.48 6.05 0.84
C LEU A 127 -12.13 7.35 1.27
N PHE A 128 -11.55 8.49 0.91
CA PHE A 128 -12.15 9.80 1.18
C PHE A 128 -13.56 9.92 0.59
N LEU A 129 -13.75 9.52 -0.69
CA LEU A 129 -15.05 9.57 -1.35
C LEU A 129 -16.09 8.66 -0.67
N GLN A 130 -15.69 7.48 -0.20
CA GLN A 130 -16.57 6.55 0.53
C GLN A 130 -17.15 7.15 1.82
N HIS A 131 -16.47 8.13 2.42
CA HIS A 131 -16.95 8.83 3.61
C HIS A 131 -17.91 10.00 3.31
N LEU A 132 -18.11 10.37 2.05
CA LEU A 132 -19.00 11.46 1.65
C LEU A 132 -20.43 10.97 1.37
N PRO A 133 -21.45 11.82 1.50
CA PRO A 133 -22.81 11.48 1.09
C PRO A 133 -22.91 11.15 -0.41
N ALA A 134 -23.82 10.25 -0.78
CA ALA A 134 -23.96 9.74 -2.16
C ALA A 134 -24.17 10.83 -3.23
N HIS A 135 -24.90 11.91 -2.89
CA HIS A 135 -25.12 13.02 -3.81
C HIS A 135 -23.83 13.78 -4.12
N VAL A 136 -22.94 13.94 -3.12
CA VAL A 136 -21.62 14.57 -3.29
C VAL A 136 -20.74 13.69 -4.17
N GLN A 137 -20.69 12.38 -3.89
CA GLN A 137 -19.92 11.43 -4.71
C GLN A 137 -20.33 11.46 -6.18
N THR A 138 -21.65 11.52 -6.44
CA THR A 138 -22.21 11.57 -7.81
C THR A 138 -21.72 12.79 -8.58
N ILE A 139 -21.71 13.96 -7.94
CA ILE A 139 -21.25 15.21 -8.56
C ILE A 139 -19.74 15.15 -8.80
N LEU A 140 -18.97 14.66 -7.83
CA LEU A 140 -17.51 14.53 -7.94
C LEU A 140 -17.10 13.59 -9.07
N ALA A 141 -17.85 12.50 -9.32
CA ALA A 141 -17.57 11.56 -10.40
C ALA A 141 -17.60 12.19 -11.81
N ALA A 142 -18.32 13.30 -11.99
CA ALA A 142 -18.37 14.03 -13.26
C ALA A 142 -17.14 14.94 -13.49
N ILE A 143 -16.29 15.15 -12.49
CA ILE A 143 -15.12 16.03 -12.57
C ILE A 143 -13.91 15.21 -13.01
N THR A 144 -13.29 15.57 -14.14
CA THR A 144 -12.07 14.93 -14.62
C THR A 144 -11.09 15.99 -15.16
N PRO A 145 -9.81 15.99 -14.74
CA PRO A 145 -9.23 15.13 -13.69
C PRO A 145 -9.67 15.55 -12.28
N LEU A 146 -9.77 14.58 -11.37
CA LEU A 146 -10.09 14.81 -9.96
C LEU A 146 -8.91 14.40 -9.08
N THR A 147 -8.32 15.36 -8.37
CA THR A 147 -7.30 15.11 -7.34
C THR A 147 -7.94 15.05 -5.97
N LEU A 148 -7.20 14.49 -5.00
CA LEU A 148 -7.66 14.35 -3.61
C LEU A 148 -8.02 15.70 -2.98
N GLU A 149 -7.15 16.70 -3.12
CA GLU A 149 -7.37 18.05 -2.59
C GLU A 149 -8.56 18.70 -3.29
N LYS A 150 -8.69 18.51 -4.60
CA LYS A 150 -9.79 19.12 -5.36
C LYS A 150 -11.14 18.52 -4.98
N ALA A 151 -11.18 17.21 -4.74
CA ALA A 151 -12.38 16.52 -4.28
C ALA A 151 -12.88 17.11 -2.96
N ALA A 152 -11.98 17.35 -1.99
CA ALA A 152 -12.36 17.94 -0.71
C ALA A 152 -12.87 19.39 -0.84
N GLU A 153 -12.19 20.25 -1.60
CA GLU A 153 -12.64 21.63 -1.83
C GLU A 153 -13.99 21.73 -2.56
N VAL A 154 -14.25 20.83 -3.50
CA VAL A 154 -15.53 20.78 -4.21
C VAL A 154 -16.61 20.23 -3.29
N ALA A 155 -16.32 19.18 -2.52
CA ALA A 155 -17.25 18.59 -1.56
C ALA A 155 -17.71 19.61 -0.51
N ASP A 156 -16.79 20.42 0.03
CA ASP A 156 -17.14 21.52 0.95
C ASP A 156 -18.21 22.43 0.35
N ARG A 157 -17.99 22.89 -0.89
CA ARG A 157 -18.93 23.79 -1.59
C ARG A 157 -20.27 23.12 -1.89
N ILE A 158 -20.27 21.83 -2.25
CA ILE A 158 -21.52 21.09 -2.48
C ILE A 158 -22.32 21.03 -1.18
N MET A 159 -21.66 20.68 -0.07
CA MET A 159 -22.32 20.53 1.23
C MET A 159 -22.74 21.87 1.85
N GLU A 160 -22.06 22.97 1.53
CA GLU A 160 -22.47 24.34 1.93
C GLU A 160 -23.71 24.82 1.17
N VAL A 161 -23.88 24.42 -0.10
CA VAL A 161 -24.99 24.84 -0.95
C VAL A 161 -26.18 23.87 -0.88
N SER A 162 -25.95 22.62 -0.45
CA SER A 162 -27.00 21.64 -0.22
C SER A 162 -27.80 22.04 1.03
N PRO A 163 -29.10 22.36 0.93
CA PRO A 163 -29.88 22.74 2.09
C PRO A 163 -29.93 21.57 3.08
N ALA A 164 -29.79 21.87 4.38
CA ALA A 164 -29.97 20.94 5.50
C ALA A 164 -31.43 20.42 5.65
N SER A 165 -32.15 20.22 4.55
CA SER A 165 -33.60 20.02 4.54
C SER A 165 -34.04 19.16 3.35
N LEU A 166 -33.59 17.91 3.31
CA LEU A 166 -34.34 16.85 2.63
C LEU A 166 -34.84 15.75 3.59
N ASP A 167 -34.48 15.82 4.88
CA ASP A 167 -34.98 14.91 5.92
C ASP A 167 -36.27 15.40 6.61
N ALA A 168 -36.83 16.54 6.19
CA ALA A 168 -38.05 17.12 6.79
C ALA A 168 -39.35 16.78 6.05
N PHE A 169 -39.31 15.94 5.01
CA PHE A 169 -40.51 15.56 4.27
C PHE A 169 -40.51 14.08 3.88
N PHE A 170 -40.51 13.17 4.85
CA PHE A 170 -41.29 11.92 4.82
C PHE A 170 -41.57 11.44 6.25
#